data_AF-A0A3S2U727-F1
#
_entry.id   AF-A0A3S2U727-F1
#
_cell.length_a   1.000
_cell.length_b   1.000
_cell.length_c   1.000
_cell.angle_alpha   90.00
_cell.angle_beta   90.00
_cell.angle_gamma   90.00
#
_symmetry.space_group_name_H-M   'P 1'
#
loop_
_entity.id
_entity.type
_entity.pdbx_description
1 polymer ?
#
loop_
_entity_poly.entity_id
_entity_poly.type
_entity_poly.pdbx_seq_one_letter_code
_entity_poly.pdbx_strand_id
1 'polypeptide(L)'
;MSKQIKADYTVSEGAYKVLAFLAKYKFYVGEPTVIDGKALKEFIEEDVKASILELVNNGTIELIDVDSTEKTITLKLLRGAEILVMPLPPSYRS
;
A
#
# COMPACT_ATOMS: atom_id res chain seq x y z
N MET A 1 11.40 -16.36 26.20
CA MET A 1 11.92 -16.30 24.81
C MET A 1 10.78 -15.89 23.91
N SER A 2 10.69 -14.61 23.53
CA SER A 2 9.67 -14.17 22.55
C SER A 2 10.03 -14.73 21.20
N LYS A 3 9.18 -15.62 20.66
CA LYS A 3 9.23 -15.99 19.25
C LYS A 3 8.93 -14.74 18.44
N GLN A 4 9.94 -14.12 17.86
CA GLN A 4 9.74 -13.19 16.76
C GLN A 4 9.16 -14.02 15.61
N ILE A 5 7.87 -13.84 15.35
CA ILE A 5 7.24 -14.32 14.12
C ILE A 5 7.79 -13.40 13.02
N LYS A 6 8.89 -13.79 12.37
CA LYS A 6 9.26 -13.24 11.07
C LYS A 6 8.23 -13.77 10.08
N ALA A 7 7.20 -12.99 9.82
CA ALA A 7 6.36 -13.25 8.67
C ALA A 7 7.15 -12.82 7.43
N ASP A 8 7.51 -13.80 6.60
CA ASP A 8 7.94 -13.58 5.23
C ASP A 8 6.75 -13.00 4.45
N TYR A 9 6.52 -11.69 4.59
CA TYR A 9 5.53 -10.97 3.80
C TYR A 9 6.11 -10.64 2.42
N THR A 10 6.32 -11.66 1.60
CA THR A 10 6.59 -11.45 0.17
C THR A 10 5.31 -10.96 -0.47
N VAL A 11 5.11 -9.65 -0.54
CA VAL A 11 4.02 -9.03 -1.29
C VAL A 11 4.29 -9.10 -2.79
N SER A 12 3.24 -9.13 -3.62
CA SER A 12 3.38 -9.04 -5.08
C SER A 12 4.05 -7.72 -5.50
N GLU A 13 4.57 -7.68 -6.72
CA GLU A 13 5.16 -6.46 -7.29
C GLU A 13 4.15 -5.30 -7.33
N GLY A 14 2.91 -5.57 -7.73
CA GLY A 14 1.82 -4.59 -7.67
C GLY A 14 1.51 -4.08 -6.26
N ALA A 15 1.46 -4.96 -5.27
CA ALA A 15 1.28 -4.56 -3.87
C ALA A 15 2.46 -3.71 -3.34
N TYR A 16 3.69 -4.04 -3.74
CA TYR A 16 4.86 -3.21 -3.45
C TYR A 16 4.76 -1.81 -4.08
N LYS A 17 4.33 -1.73 -5.35
CA LYS A 17 4.12 -0.44 -6.05
C LYS A 17 3.03 0.38 -5.38
N VAL A 18 1.93 -0.22 -4.91
CA VAL A 18 0.91 0.47 -4.10
C VAL A 18 1.57 1.09 -2.87
N LEU A 19 2.33 0.33 -2.08
CA LEU A 19 2.99 0.85 -0.88
C LEU A 19 4.00 1.98 -1.20
N ALA A 20 4.77 1.84 -2.28
CA ALA A 20 5.70 2.87 -2.73
C ALA A 20 4.98 4.15 -3.16
N PHE A 21 3.83 4.04 -3.81
CA PHE A 21 2.97 5.17 -4.14
C PHE A 21 2.46 5.86 -2.87
N LEU A 22 1.92 5.08 -1.92
CA LEU A 22 1.40 5.59 -0.66
C LEU A 22 2.48 6.35 0.13
N ALA A 23 3.72 5.84 0.16
CA ALA A 23 4.83 6.53 0.82
C ALA A 23 5.09 7.95 0.28
N LYS A 24 4.79 8.24 -1.00
CA LYS A 24 4.90 9.59 -1.57
C LYS A 24 3.84 10.56 -1.05
N TYR A 25 2.68 10.07 -0.62
CA TYR A 25 1.54 10.88 -0.16
C TYR A 25 1.53 11.17 1.34
N LYS A 26 2.67 11.00 2.03
CA LYS A 26 2.78 11.11 3.50
C LYS A 26 1.75 10.21 4.19
N PHE A 27 1.64 8.97 3.73
CA PHE A 27 0.73 7.98 4.28
C PHE A 27 1.25 7.51 5.66
N TYR A 28 0.70 8.07 6.74
CA TYR A 28 1.12 7.78 8.10
C TYR A 28 0.33 6.62 8.72
N VAL A 29 1.02 5.87 9.60
CA VAL A 29 0.42 4.77 10.34
C VAL A 29 -0.77 5.26 11.18
N GLY A 30 -1.93 4.64 11.00
CA GLY A 30 -3.14 4.95 11.76
C GLY A 30 -3.96 6.12 11.23
N GLU A 31 -3.46 6.86 10.23
CA GLU A 31 -4.17 8.00 9.64
C GLU A 31 -4.83 7.61 8.30
N PRO A 32 -6.15 7.83 8.14
CA PRO A 32 -6.80 7.75 6.84
C PRO A 32 -6.21 8.77 5.88
N THR A 33 -5.86 8.32 4.68
CA THR A 33 -5.39 9.20 3.61
C THR A 33 -6.23 8.97 2.36
N VAL A 34 -6.67 10.08 1.78
CA VAL A 34 -7.41 10.11 0.52
C VAL A 34 -6.41 10.15 -0.63
N ILE A 35 -6.58 9.24 -1.59
CA ILE A 35 -5.70 9.07 -2.74
C ILE A 35 -6.52 9.22 -4.02
N ASP A 36 -5.95 9.91 -5.00
CA ASP A 36 -6.48 9.93 -6.36
C ASP A 36 -6.30 8.54 -7.01
N GLY A 37 -7.41 7.85 -7.26
CA GLY A 37 -7.43 6.53 -7.87
C GLY A 37 -6.90 6.52 -9.32
N LYS A 38 -6.97 7.65 -10.03
CA LYS A 38 -6.36 7.80 -11.37
C LYS A 38 -4.84 7.80 -11.27
N ALA A 39 -4.28 8.60 -10.36
CA ALA A 39 -2.84 8.66 -10.13
C ALA A 39 -2.28 7.30 -9.66
N LEU A 40 -3.03 6.59 -8.82
CA LEU A 40 -2.69 5.25 -8.37
C LEU A 40 -2.64 4.24 -9.54
N LYS A 41 -3.65 4.30 -10.42
CA LYS A 41 -3.72 3.44 -11.61
C LYS A 41 -2.62 3.71 -12.63
N GLU A 42 -2.26 4.98 -12.82
CA GLU A 42 -1.16 5.37 -13.72
C GLU A 42 0.21 4.92 -13.18
N PHE A 43 0.38 4.81 -11.86
CA PHE A 43 1.66 4.44 -11.26
C PHE A 43 1.96 2.94 -11.26
N ILE A 44 0.95 2.09 -11.06
CA ILE A 44 1.17 0.66 -10.78
C ILE A 44 1.33 -0.15 -12.06
N GLU A 45 0.76 0.28 -13.20
CA GLU A 45 0.75 -0.42 -14.50
C GLU A 45 0.27 -1.90 -14.45
N GLU A 46 -0.21 -2.37 -13.29
CA GLU A 46 -0.76 -3.69 -13.01
C GLU A 46 -2.20 -3.57 -12.46
N ASP A 47 -2.82 -4.69 -12.09
CA ASP A 47 -4.13 -4.71 -11.45
C ASP A 47 -4.05 -4.11 -10.03
N VAL A 48 -4.35 -2.82 -9.95
CA VAL A 48 -4.44 -2.04 -8.71
C VAL A 48 -5.40 -2.68 -7.71
N LYS A 49 -6.53 -3.22 -8.18
CA LYS A 49 -7.56 -3.78 -7.30
C LYS A 49 -7.05 -5.05 -6.63
N ALA A 50 -6.40 -5.93 -7.39
CA ALA A 50 -5.77 -7.12 -6.84
C ALA A 50 -4.68 -6.77 -5.82
N SER A 51 -3.87 -5.76 -6.14
CA SER A 51 -2.77 -5.28 -5.28
C SER A 51 -3.27 -4.69 -3.95
N ILE A 52 -4.31 -3.84 -4.00
CA ILE A 52 -4.95 -3.30 -2.79
C ILE A 52 -5.58 -4.43 -1.97
N LEU A 53 -6.30 -5.35 -2.62
CA LEU A 53 -6.93 -6.48 -1.93
C LEU A 53 -5.90 -7.36 -1.22
N GLU A 54 -4.74 -7.60 -1.82
CA GLU A 54 -3.65 -8.32 -1.17
C GLU A 54 -3.18 -7.62 0.10
N LEU A 55 -2.96 -6.29 0.03
CA LEU A 55 -2.55 -5.49 1.18
C LEU A 55 -3.64 -5.37 2.27
N VAL A 56 -4.91 -5.48 1.90
CA VAL A 56 -6.02 -5.57 2.85
C VAL A 56 -6.04 -6.94 3.50
N ASN A 57 -5.93 -8.00 2.71
CA ASN A 57 -5.97 -9.39 3.17
C ASN A 57 -4.80 -9.75 4.09
N ASN A 58 -3.62 -9.18 3.85
CA ASN A 58 -2.45 -9.39 4.70
C ASN A 58 -2.42 -8.46 5.93
N GLY A 59 -3.42 -7.57 6.08
CA GLY A 59 -3.52 -6.65 7.21
C GLY A 59 -2.52 -5.49 7.18
N THR A 60 -1.96 -5.16 6.02
CA THR A 60 -1.07 -4.00 5.84
C THR A 60 -1.88 -2.71 5.81
N ILE A 61 -2.95 -2.66 5.02
CA ILE A 61 -3.81 -1.50 4.88
C ILE A 61 -5.27 -1.85 5.17
N GLU A 62 -6.05 -0.83 5.51
CA GLU A 62 -7.49 -0.85 5.66
C GLU A 62 -8.10 0.01 4.55
N LEU A 63 -9.00 -0.56 3.76
CA LEU A 63 -9.81 0.19 2.79
C LEU A 63 -10.99 0.80 3.53
N ILE A 64 -11.04 2.13 3.62
CA ILE A 64 -12.07 2.86 4.35
C ILE A 64 -13.23 3.21 3.43
N ASP A 65 -12.94 3.80 2.27
CA ASP A 65 -13.96 4.28 1.34
C ASP A 65 -13.45 4.33 -0.11
N VAL A 66 -14.38 4.24 -1.06
CA VAL A 66 -14.12 4.41 -2.50
C VAL A 66 -15.19 5.33 -3.07
N ASP A 67 -14.82 6.58 -3.35
CA ASP A 67 -15.71 7.52 -4.01
C ASP A 67 -15.58 7.36 -5.53
N SER A 68 -16.60 6.75 -6.14
CA SER A 68 -16.66 6.58 -7.60
C SER A 68 -16.92 7.88 -8.38
N THR A 69 -17.48 8.89 -7.73
CA THR A 69 -17.79 10.21 -8.32
C THR A 69 -16.52 11.04 -8.42
N GLU A 70 -15.78 11.13 -7.31
CA GLU A 70 -14.52 11.87 -7.24
C GLU A 70 -13.32 11.04 -7.70
N LYS A 71 -13.51 9.73 -7.92
CA LYS A 71 -12.48 8.75 -8.27
C LYS A 71 -11.37 8.66 -7.23
N THR A 72 -11.72 8.84 -5.96
CA THR A 72 -10.80 8.78 -4.84
C THR A 72 -10.94 7.47 -4.06
N ILE A 73 -9.86 7.05 -3.42
CA ILE A 73 -9.80 5.88 -2.57
C ILE A 73 -9.24 6.34 -1.22
N THR A 74 -9.95 6.06 -0.14
CA THR A 74 -9.49 6.33 1.22
C THR A 74 -8.91 5.06 1.82
N LEU A 75 -7.61 5.08 2.11
CA LEU A 75 -6.88 3.97 2.69
C LEU A 75 -6.29 4.38 4.04
N LYS A 76 -6.05 3.42 4.93
CA LYS A 76 -5.34 3.63 6.19
C LYS A 76 -4.28 2.56 6.39
N LEU A 77 -3.07 2.97 6.76
CA LEU A 77 -2.01 2.03 7.11
C LEU A 77 -2.23 1.49 8.53
N LEU A 78 -2.17 0.18 8.71
CA LEU A 78 -2.39 -0.44 10.01
C LEU A 78 -1.11 -0.49 10.84
N ARG A 79 -1.23 -0.34 12.16
CA ARG A 79 -0.09 -0.21 13.09
C ARG A 79 0.76 -1.48 13.24
N GLY A 80 0.22 -2.62 12.84
CA GLY A 80 0.94 -3.90 12.75
C GLY A 80 1.62 -4.12 11.39
N ALA A 81 1.37 -3.22 10.43
CA ALA A 81 2.14 -3.18 9.20
C ALA A 81 3.49 -2.57 9.51
N GLU A 82 4.45 -3.39 9.91
CA GLU A 82 5.85 -3.04 9.70
C GLU A 82 6.04 -2.97 8.18
N ILE A 83 5.77 -1.79 7.58
CA ILE A 83 6.38 -1.47 6.31
C ILE A 83 7.87 -1.44 6.62
N LEU A 84 8.52 -2.59 6.45
CA LEU A 84 9.93 -2.61 6.09
C LEU A 84 9.98 -1.70 4.87
N VAL A 85 10.34 -0.43 5.08
CA VAL A 85 10.68 0.50 4.02
C VAL A 85 11.92 -0.09 3.39
N MET A 86 11.71 -1.11 2.57
CA MET A 86 12.75 -1.74 1.80
C MET A 86 13.20 -0.66 0.84
N PRO A 87 14.49 -0.31 0.85
CA PRO A 87 15.01 0.71 -0.04
C PRO A 87 14.56 0.34 -1.46
N LEU A 88 13.92 1.31 -2.14
CA LEU A 88 13.48 1.16 -3.52
C LEU A 88 14.53 0.39 -4.31
N PRO A 89 14.18 -0.72 -4.98
CA PRO A 89 15.09 -1.42 -5.85
C PRO A 89 15.74 -0.40 -6.78
N PRO A 90 17.06 -0.51 -7.06
CA PRO A 90 17.76 0.47 -7.88
C PRO A 90 17.07 0.78 -9.22
N SER A 91 16.32 -0.18 -9.78
CA SER A 91 15.54 -0.03 -11.00
C SER A 91 14.40 1.01 -10.93
N TYR A 92 13.99 1.43 -9.73
CA TYR A 92 12.95 2.44 -9.52
C TYR A 92 13.50 3.80 -9.07
N ARG A 93 14.83 3.94 -9.00
CA ARG A 93 15.51 5.22 -8.79
C ARG A 93 15.81 5.81 -10.16
N SER A 94 14.81 6.45 -10.78
CA SER A 94 15.04 7.30 -11.95
C SER A 94 16.10 8.37 -11.65
#